data_AF-A0A7G9XNN3-F1
#
_entry.id   AF-A0A7G9XNN3-F1
#
_cell.length_a   1.000
_cell.length_b   1.000
_cell.length_c   1.000
_cell.angle_alpha   90.00
_cell.angle_beta   90.00
_cell.angle_gamma   90.00
#
_symmetry.space_group_name_H-M   'P 1'
#
loop_
_entity.id
_entity.type
_entity.pdbx_description
1 polymer ?
#
loop_
_entity_poly.entity_id
_entity_poly.type
_entity_poly.pdbx_seq_one_letter_code
_entity_poly.pdbx_strand_id
1 'polypeptide(L)'
;MMLGIELAGVSTVAIVLLVDLIAAEPTSLATALALTALVLIAVAWMAATIVGLFRGQAWVRASAIVWQVLQFAIGLGALQGSFAQPAWGWPILIVAVLTFALLFLPSVVRGTQDRSR
;
A
#
# COMPACT_ATOMS: atom_id res chain seq x y z
N MET A 1 11.14 -5.84 -4.82
CA MET A 1 10.21 -6.11 -5.94
C MET A 1 8.76 -6.01 -5.50
N MET A 2 8.31 -6.68 -4.43
CA MET A 2 6.92 -6.61 -3.94
C MET A 2 6.43 -5.19 -3.58
N LEU A 3 7.20 -4.43 -2.78
CA LEU A 3 6.86 -3.03 -2.42
C LEU A 3 6.68 -2.11 -3.64
N GLY A 4 7.40 -2.37 -4.74
CA GLY A 4 7.25 -1.60 -5.98
C GLY A 4 5.92 -1.86 -6.69
N ILE A 5 5.42 -3.10 -6.63
CA ILE A 5 4.08 -3.47 -7.12
C ILE A 5 3.01 -2.81 -6.25
N GLU A 6 3.20 -2.80 -4.93
CA GLU A 6 2.29 -2.13 -4.00
C GLU A 6 2.24 -0.61 -4.26
N LEU A 7 3.39 0.02 -4.54
CA LEU A 7 3.45 1.43 -4.96
C LEU A 7 2.65 1.67 -6.24
N ALA A 8 2.79 0.80 -7.25
CA ALA A 8 2.04 0.91 -8.49
C ALA A 8 0.53 0.78 -8.25
N GLY A 9 0.12 -0.15 -7.39
CA GLY A 9 -1.27 -0.32 -6.97
C GLY A 9 -1.87 0.93 -6.33
N VAL A 10 -1.23 1.47 -5.29
CA VAL A 10 -1.72 2.69 -4.63
C VAL A 10 -1.67 3.91 -5.54
N SER A 11 -0.68 3.99 -6.44
CA SER A 11 -0.61 5.06 -7.44
C SER A 11 -1.75 4.98 -8.45
N THR A 12 -2.15 3.77 -8.84
CA THR A 12 -3.30 3.54 -9.74
C THR A 12 -4.58 4.03 -9.07
N VAL A 13 -4.77 3.70 -7.78
CA VAL A 13 -5.91 4.21 -6.99
C VAL A 13 -5.90 5.73 -6.92
N ALA A 14 -4.74 6.35 -6.70
CA ALA A 14 -4.62 7.81 -6.68
C ALA A 14 -5.03 8.44 -8.02
N ILE A 15 -4.59 7.85 -9.14
CA ILE A 15 -4.95 8.33 -10.48
C ILE A 15 -6.46 8.22 -10.71
N VAL A 16 -7.07 7.09 -10.33
CA VAL A 16 -8.53 6.91 -10.43
C VAL A 16 -9.25 7.98 -9.62
N LEU A 17 -8.87 8.21 -8.36
CA LEU A 17 -9.50 9.25 -7.52
C LEU A 17 -9.33 10.66 -8.09
N LEU A 18 -8.18 10.97 -8.69
CA LEU A 18 -7.97 12.25 -9.36
C LEU A 18 -8.85 12.41 -10.60
N VAL A 19 -9.06 11.34 -11.37
CA VAL A 19 -9.97 11.33 -12.51
C VAL A 19 -11.41 11.49 -12.04
N ASP A 20 -11.83 10.75 -11.01
CA ASP A 20 -13.18 10.80 -10.45
C ASP A 20 -13.52 12.20 -9.92
N LEU A 21 -12.55 12.92 -9.36
CA LEU A 21 -12.75 14.29 -8.87
C LEU A 21 -13.16 15.29 -9.96
N ILE A 22 -12.81 15.00 -11.22
CA ILE A 22 -13.07 15.87 -12.37
C ILE A 22 -14.22 15.31 -13.23
N ALA A 23 -14.32 13.98 -13.35
CA ALA A 23 -15.22 13.30 -14.28
C ALA A 23 -16.52 12.80 -13.65
N ALA A 24 -16.56 12.59 -12.32
CA ALA A 24 -17.72 12.09 -11.61
C ALA A 24 -18.30 13.15 -10.67
N GLU A 25 -19.62 13.13 -10.45
CA GLU A 25 -20.27 13.99 -9.47
C GLU A 25 -20.20 13.33 -8.08
N PRO A 26 -19.40 13.84 -7.13
CA PRO A 26 -19.23 13.21 -5.83
C PRO A 26 -20.45 13.48 -4.95
N THR A 27 -20.93 12.45 -4.25
CA THR A 27 -21.99 12.60 -3.24
C THR A 27 -21.59 13.58 -2.12
N SER A 28 -20.28 13.70 -1.86
CA SER A 28 -19.69 14.67 -0.93
C SER A 28 -18.32 15.08 -1.43
N LEU A 29 -18.18 16.35 -1.85
CA LEU A 29 -16.92 16.91 -2.30
C LEU A 29 -15.86 16.91 -1.20
N ALA A 30 -16.27 17.15 0.05
CA ALA A 30 -15.36 17.12 1.20
C ALA A 30 -14.75 15.73 1.40
N THR A 31 -15.56 14.67 1.30
CA THR A 31 -15.09 13.28 1.44
C THR A 31 -14.19 12.89 0.28
N ALA A 32 -14.56 13.27 -0.96
CA ALA A 32 -13.75 13.00 -2.15
C ALA A 32 -12.35 13.63 -2.05
N LEU A 33 -12.27 14.90 -1.65
CA LEU A 33 -10.98 15.58 -1.45
C LEU A 33 -10.16 14.94 -0.32
N ALA A 34 -10.79 14.62 0.81
CA ALA A 34 -10.11 14.02 1.96
C ALA A 34 -9.49 12.66 1.60
N LEU A 35 -10.24 11.79 0.93
CA LEU A 35 -9.75 10.49 0.49
C LEU A 35 -8.64 10.63 -0.56
N THR A 36 -8.81 11.53 -1.54
CA THR A 36 -7.80 11.77 -2.56
C THR A 36 -6.48 12.24 -1.94
N ALA A 37 -6.53 13.22 -1.04
CA ALA A 37 -5.35 13.73 -0.35
C ALA A 37 -4.68 12.64 0.49
N LEU A 38 -5.45 11.83 1.23
CA LEU A 38 -4.94 10.72 2.02
C LEU A 38 -4.18 9.69 1.16
N VAL A 39 -4.75 9.32 0.01
CA VAL A 39 -4.11 8.35 -0.90
C VAL A 39 -2.86 8.94 -1.55
N LEU A 40 -2.84 10.23 -1.91
CA LEU A 40 -1.63 10.89 -2.42
C LEU A 40 -0.50 10.91 -1.37
N ILE A 41 -0.84 11.14 -0.10
CA ILE A 41 0.12 11.05 1.00
C ILE A 41 0.67 9.62 1.11
N ALA A 42 -0.20 8.60 1.00
CA ALA A 42 0.22 7.20 1.02
C ALA A 42 1.17 6.85 -0.14
N VAL A 43 0.91 7.35 -1.36
CA VAL A 43 1.81 7.21 -2.52
C VAL A 43 3.17 7.84 -2.22
N ALA A 44 3.19 9.08 -1.74
CA ALA A 44 4.43 9.79 -1.44
C ALA A 44 5.24 9.08 -0.34
N TRP A 45 4.58 8.62 0.70
CA TRP A 45 5.20 7.85 1.78
C TRP A 45 5.80 6.54 1.26
N MET A 46 5.05 5.78 0.46
CA MET A 46 5.54 4.53 -0.12
C MET A 46 6.75 4.75 -1.05
N ALA A 47 6.70 5.81 -1.87
CA ALA A 47 7.84 6.19 -2.71
C ALA A 47 9.08 6.52 -1.85
N ALA A 48 8.91 7.27 -0.76
CA ALA A 48 9.99 7.57 0.17
C ALA A 48 10.55 6.30 0.82
N THR A 49 9.70 5.34 1.19
CA THR A 49 10.10 4.04 1.76
C THR A 49 10.92 3.21 0.77
N ILE A 50 10.54 3.19 -0.51
CA ILE A 50 11.31 2.53 -1.57
C ILE A 50 12.66 3.22 -1.78
N VAL A 51 12.71 4.55 -1.79
CA VAL A 51 13.97 5.30 -1.86
C VAL A 51 14.85 4.99 -0.65
N GLY A 52 14.28 4.96 0.56
CA GLY A 52 14.98 4.56 1.78
C GLY A 52 15.53 3.13 1.71
N LEU A 53 14.78 2.21 1.08
CA LEU A 53 15.19 0.83 0.88
C LEU A 53 16.44 0.75 0.01
N PHE A 54 16.45 1.46 -1.12
CA PHE A 54 17.63 1.53 -1.99
C PHE A 54 18.83 2.21 -1.32
N ARG A 55 18.58 3.07 -0.34
CA ARG A 55 19.60 3.75 0.47
C ARG A 55 20.00 2.96 1.71
N GLY A 56 19.53 1.72 1.88
CA GLY A 56 19.91 0.83 2.99
C GLY A 56 19.48 1.32 4.38
N GLN A 57 18.42 2.12 4.48
CA GLN A 57 18.03 2.77 5.72
C GLN A 57 17.28 1.83 6.68
N ALA A 58 17.62 1.87 7.97
CA ALA A 58 17.04 0.95 8.96
C ALA A 58 15.53 1.19 9.23
N TRP A 59 15.04 2.42 9.05
CA TRP A 59 13.64 2.79 9.29
C TRP A 59 12.64 2.18 8.29
N VAL A 60 13.13 1.70 7.16
CA VAL A 60 12.31 1.14 6.06
C VAL A 60 11.52 -0.10 6.52
N ARG A 61 12.11 -0.92 7.40
CA ARG A 61 11.45 -2.12 7.91
C ARG A 61 10.17 -1.78 8.68
N ALA A 62 10.27 -0.81 9.59
CA ALA A 62 9.13 -0.36 10.38
C ALA A 62 8.06 0.26 9.47
N SER A 63 8.47 1.07 8.48
CA SER A 63 7.53 1.65 7.52
C SER A 63 6.80 0.59 6.68
N ALA A 64 7.51 -0.41 6.16
CA ALA A 64 6.91 -1.50 5.40
C ALA A 64 5.90 -2.29 6.25
N ILE A 65 6.20 -2.54 7.53
CA ILE A 65 5.26 -3.20 8.45
C ILE A 65 3.98 -2.37 8.61
N VAL A 66 4.09 -1.06 8.84
CA VAL A 66 2.91 -0.18 8.98
C VAL A 66 2.06 -0.22 7.72
N TRP A 67 2.68 -0.23 6.53
CA TRP A 67 1.95 -0.34 5.27
C TRP A 67 1.13 -1.63 5.17
N GLN A 68 1.70 -2.77 5.55
CA GLN A 68 0.98 -4.05 5.54
C GLN A 68 -0.20 -4.06 6.52
N VAL A 69 -0.02 -3.46 7.70
CA VAL A 69 -1.12 -3.31 8.68
C VAL A 69 -2.26 -2.46 8.11
N LEU A 70 -1.94 -1.38 7.40
CA LEU A 70 -2.95 -0.56 6.72
C LEU A 70 -3.68 -1.34 5.64
N GLN A 71 -2.97 -2.09 4.78
CA GLN A 71 -3.61 -2.92 3.77
C GLN A 71 -4.51 -3.99 4.38
N PHE A 72 -4.09 -4.60 5.49
CA PHE A 72 -4.91 -5.57 6.22
C PHE A 72 -6.20 -4.93 6.73
N ALA A 73 -6.12 -3.74 7.34
CA ALA A 73 -7.28 -3.00 7.82
C ALA A 73 -8.23 -2.60 6.67
N ILE A 74 -7.67 -2.13 5.55
CA ILE A 74 -8.44 -1.80 4.33
C ILE A 74 -9.14 -3.05 3.78
N GLY A 75 -8.41 -4.16 3.67
CA GLY A 75 -8.94 -5.44 3.19
C GLY A 75 -10.11 -5.93 4.06
N LEU A 76 -9.95 -5.92 5.38
CA LEU A 76 -11.03 -6.29 6.30
C LEU A 76 -12.22 -5.35 6.22
N GLY A 77 -11.97 -4.03 6.13
CA GLY A 77 -13.03 -3.03 5.96
C GLY A 77 -13.81 -3.25 4.67
N ALA A 78 -13.14 -3.64 3.58
CA ALA A 78 -13.79 -3.97 2.31
C ALA A 78 -14.60 -5.28 2.36
N LEU A 79 -14.36 -6.16 3.33
CA LEU A 79 -15.14 -7.40 3.51
C LEU A 79 -16.38 -7.21 4.40
N GLN A 80 -16.53 -6.07 5.07
CA GLN A 80 -17.51 -5.86 6.13
C GLN A 80 -18.31 -4.56 5.92
N GLY A 81 -19.51 -4.47 6.53
CA GLY A 81 -20.36 -3.29 6.48
C GLY A 81 -21.29 -3.20 5.26
N SER A 82 -22.11 -2.14 5.20
CA SER A 82 -23.16 -1.97 4.19
C SER A 82 -22.65 -1.76 2.77
N PHE A 83 -21.38 -1.41 2.61
CA PHE A 83 -20.70 -1.20 1.32
C PHE A 83 -19.60 -2.24 1.06
N ALA A 84 -19.73 -3.44 1.66
CA ALA A 84 -18.75 -4.50 1.47
C ALA A 84 -18.56 -4.81 -0.03
N GLN A 85 -17.29 -4.88 -0.44
CA GLN A 85 -16.83 -5.19 -1.78
C GLN A 85 -15.87 -6.41 -1.72
N PRO A 86 -16.40 -7.63 -1.52
CA PRO A 86 -15.57 -8.81 -1.27
C PRO A 86 -14.58 -9.12 -2.38
N ALA A 87 -14.96 -8.82 -3.64
CA ALA A 87 -14.11 -9.01 -4.81
C ALA A 87 -12.79 -8.25 -4.72
N TRP A 88 -12.78 -7.08 -4.06
CA TRP A 88 -11.58 -6.25 -3.87
C TRP A 88 -10.92 -6.50 -2.51
N GLY A 89 -11.71 -6.78 -1.47
CA GLY A 89 -11.19 -7.00 -0.12
C GLY A 89 -10.30 -8.25 0.01
N TRP A 90 -10.69 -9.38 -0.58
CA TRP A 90 -9.92 -10.62 -0.49
C TRP A 90 -8.52 -10.53 -1.12
N PRO A 91 -8.35 -10.04 -2.37
CA PRO A 91 -7.02 -9.87 -2.94
C PRO A 91 -6.10 -8.98 -2.11
N ILE A 92 -6.61 -7.84 -1.62
CA ILE A 92 -5.83 -6.90 -0.81
C ILE A 92 -5.36 -7.58 0.49
N LEU A 93 -6.26 -8.29 1.16
CA LEU A 93 -5.96 -8.96 2.41
C LEU A 93 -4.93 -10.08 2.23
N ILE A 94 -5.04 -10.86 1.15
CA ILE A 94 -4.07 -11.91 0.81
C ILE A 94 -2.69 -11.31 0.56
N VAL A 95 -2.60 -10.24 -0.25
CA VAL A 95 -1.33 -9.55 -0.52
C VAL A 95 -0.72 -9.04 0.78
N ALA A 96 -1.53 -8.40 1.64
CA ALA A 96 -1.08 -7.85 2.90
C ALA A 96 -0.46 -8.93 3.81
N VAL A 97 -1.16 -10.06 3.98
CA VAL A 97 -0.71 -11.17 4.83
C VAL A 97 0.55 -11.82 4.26
N LEU A 98 0.59 -12.04 2.94
CA LEU A 98 1.75 -12.67 2.29
C LEU A 98 2.98 -11.77 2.38
N THR A 99 2.87 -10.49 2.05
CA THR A 99 4.01 -9.56 2.13
C THR A 99 4.45 -9.37 3.58
N PHE A 100 3.51 -9.28 4.52
CA PHE A 100 3.83 -9.23 5.95
C PHE A 100 4.61 -10.47 6.39
N ALA A 101 4.16 -11.69 6.04
CA ALA A 101 4.89 -12.91 6.36
C ALA A 101 6.29 -12.93 5.74
N LEU A 102 6.44 -12.46 4.50
CA LEU A 102 7.74 -12.35 3.82
C LEU A 102 8.70 -11.37 4.52
N LEU A 103 8.19 -10.31 5.15
CA LEU A 103 9.00 -9.37 5.95
C LEU A 103 9.63 -10.01 7.19
N PHE A 104 9.04 -11.11 7.70
CA PHE A 104 9.56 -11.86 8.86
C PHE A 104 10.30 -13.15 8.46
N LEU A 105 10.21 -13.60 7.20
CA LEU A 105 10.92 -14.80 6.77
C LEU A 105 12.44 -14.54 6.63
N PRO A 106 13.30 -15.34 7.29
CA PRO A 106 14.75 -15.14 7.28
C PRO A 106 15.41 -15.34 5.90
N SER A 107 14.68 -15.81 4.88
CA SER A 107 15.19 -16.09 3.54
C SER A 107 15.49 -14.83 2.71
N VAL A 108 14.88 -13.67 3.00
CA VAL A 108 15.18 -12.41 2.31
C VAL A 108 16.41 -11.70 2.90
N VAL A 109 16.79 -12.02 4.14
CA VAL A 109 17.98 -11.46 4.81
C VAL A 109 19.28 -12.00 4.21
N ARG A 110 19.26 -13.21 3.63
CA ARG A 110 20.44 -13.84 3.02
C ARG A 110 20.68 -13.42 1.56
N GLY A 111 19.64 -13.08 0.80
CA GLY A 111 19.77 -12.66 -0.61
C GLY A 111 20.49 -11.32 -0.81
N THR A 112 20.56 -10.46 0.22
CA THR A 112 21.26 -9.17 0.18
C THR A 112 22.71 -9.24 0.68
N GLN A 113 23.15 -10.36 1.26
CA GLN A 113 24.52 -10.56 1.75
C GLN A 113 25.44 -11.23 0.72
N ASP A 114 24.90 -11.78 -0.36
CA ASP A 114 25.67 -12.54 -1.36
C ASP A 114 26.21 -11.69 -2.53
N ARG A 115 26.06 -10.36 -2.46
CA ARG A 115 26.62 -9.40 -3.45
C ARG A 115 27.90 -8.71 -2.96
N SER A 116 28.57 -9.24 -1.95
CA SER A 116 29.84 -8.68 -1.44
C SER A 116 30.97 -9.71 -1.30
N ARG A 117 31.01 -10.74 -2.14
CA ARG A 117 32.20 -11.57 -2.32
C ARG A 117 32.70 -11.47 -3.75
#